data_AF-A0A9X9MBU0-F1
#
_entry.id   AF-A0A9X9MBU0-F1
#
_cell.length_a   1.000
_cell.length_b   1.000
_cell.length_c   1.000
_cell.angle_alpha   90.00
_cell.angle_beta   90.00
_cell.angle_gamma   90.00
#
_symmetry.space_group_name_H-M   'P 1'
#
loop_
_entity.id
_entity.type
_entity.pdbx_description
1 polymer ?
#
loop_
_entity_poly.entity_id
_entity_poly.type
_entity_poly.pdbx_seq_one_letter_code
_entity_poly.pdbx_strand_id
1 'polypeptide(L)'
;MPTAHEDGHRSDRGHFVLSCRFDGQDCQARHFRTFHHPTYGSCHTFDGVSAAQHPGITHGISLVLRAERQHHLPLLSTEAGVKVMIHGHDHTPFLEHQGFSIRPGTETTIGIREDEVRRLGNPYSHCRKGAEGVDVHLLYNASYTLQ
;
A
#
# COMPACT_ATOMS: atom_id res chain seq x y z
N MET A 1 8.64 17.30 -36.31
CA MET A 1 8.51 17.30 -34.84
C MET A 1 7.04 17.19 -34.48
N PRO A 2 6.48 15.99 -34.31
CA PRO A 2 5.09 15.83 -33.91
C PRO A 2 4.93 15.10 -32.55
N THR A 3 3.83 15.46 -31.91
CA THR A 3 3.22 14.93 -30.67
C THR A 3 2.93 13.43 -30.72
N ALA A 4 3.17 12.72 -29.62
CA ALA A 4 2.70 11.37 -29.39
C ALA A 4 1.84 11.38 -28.11
N HIS A 5 0.53 11.61 -28.21
CA HIS A 5 -0.44 10.50 -28.19
C HIS A 5 0.16 9.17 -28.65
N GLU A 6 0.51 8.32 -27.68
CA GLU A 6 0.57 6.88 -27.91
C GLU A 6 -0.68 6.28 -27.28
N ASP A 7 -1.72 6.21 -28.10
CA ASP A 7 -2.69 5.14 -28.02
C ASP A 7 -1.92 3.84 -28.27
N GLY A 8 -1.76 3.05 -27.23
CA GLY A 8 -0.86 1.90 -27.20
C GLY A 8 -1.57 0.69 -26.65
N HIS A 9 -2.39 0.04 -27.47
CA HIS A 9 -2.75 -1.38 -27.34
C HIS A 9 -1.49 -2.25 -27.45
N ARG A 10 -0.58 -2.14 -26.48
CA ARG A 10 0.67 -2.89 -26.40
C ARG A 10 0.61 -3.79 -25.18
N SER A 11 0.00 -4.96 -25.37
CA SER A 11 0.07 -6.13 -24.49
C SER A 11 -0.39 -5.89 -23.05
N ASP A 12 -1.71 -5.87 -22.87
CA ASP A 12 -2.45 -5.91 -21.59
C ASP A 12 -2.24 -7.22 -20.77
N ARG A 13 -1.03 -7.79 -20.78
CA ARG A 13 -0.72 -9.11 -20.19
C ARG A 13 0.23 -9.08 -18.99
N GLY A 14 0.41 -7.93 -18.33
CA GLY A 14 1.33 -7.87 -17.17
C GLY A 14 1.20 -6.71 -16.18
N HIS A 15 0.12 -5.93 -16.23
CA HIS A 15 -0.09 -4.85 -15.25
C HIS A 15 -0.93 -5.33 -14.06
N PHE A 16 -0.40 -5.18 -12.84
CA PHE A 16 -1.08 -5.55 -11.60
C PHE A 16 -2.28 -4.63 -11.31
N VAL A 17 -2.14 -3.32 -11.52
CA VAL A 17 -3.22 -2.33 -11.38
C VAL A 17 -3.82 -2.09 -12.77
N LEU A 18 -5.08 -2.49 -12.96
CA LEU A 18 -5.81 -2.34 -14.23
C LEU A 18 -6.55 -1.01 -14.32
N SER A 19 -7.08 -0.53 -13.20
CA SER A 19 -7.72 0.78 -13.08
C SER A 19 -7.51 1.33 -11.67
N CYS A 20 -7.34 2.63 -11.57
CA CYS A 20 -7.28 3.36 -10.31
C CYS A 20 -8.03 4.67 -10.44
N ARG A 21 -8.96 4.91 -9.50
CA ARG A 21 -9.63 6.18 -9.34
C ARG A 21 -9.53 6.65 -7.90
N PHE A 22 -9.28 7.94 -7.72
CA PHE A 22 -9.33 8.60 -6.42
C PHE A 22 -10.14 9.89 -6.56
N ASP A 23 -11.12 10.08 -5.68
CA ASP A 23 -12.00 11.25 -5.71
C ASP A 23 -12.68 11.45 -7.08
N GLY A 24 -13.08 10.34 -7.70
CA GLY A 24 -13.66 10.31 -9.04
C GLY A 24 -12.69 10.59 -10.20
N GLN A 25 -11.41 10.89 -9.95
CA GLN A 25 -10.40 11.17 -10.98
C GLN A 25 -9.45 9.99 -11.18
N ASP A 26 -8.93 9.83 -12.40
CA ASP A 26 -7.96 8.77 -12.70
C ASP A 26 -6.62 9.05 -12.01
N CYS A 27 -6.07 8.01 -11.35
CA CYS A 27 -4.78 8.10 -10.69
C CYS A 27 -3.64 8.21 -11.70
N GLN A 28 -2.58 8.93 -11.33
CA GLN A 28 -1.37 9.01 -12.14
C GLN A 28 -0.29 8.04 -11.63
N ALA A 29 0.63 7.61 -12.50
CA ALA A 29 1.71 6.71 -12.12
C ALA A 29 2.56 7.23 -10.94
N ARG A 30 2.73 8.56 -10.83
CA ARG A 30 3.45 9.21 -9.73
C ARG A 30 2.78 9.05 -8.36
N HIS A 31 1.50 8.68 -8.31
CA HIS A 31 0.78 8.43 -7.05
C HIS A 31 1.09 7.04 -6.48
N PHE A 32 1.91 6.24 -7.17
CA PHE A 32 2.32 4.93 -6.70
C PHE A 32 3.82 4.87 -6.45
N ARG A 33 4.18 4.21 -5.36
CA ARG A 33 5.55 3.76 -5.08
C ARG A 33 5.57 2.25 -5.19
N THR A 34 6.63 1.70 -5.77
CA THR A 34 6.81 0.25 -5.90
C THR A 34 8.00 -0.20 -5.07
N PHE A 35 7.81 -1.27 -4.31
CA PHE A 35 8.89 -1.98 -3.63
C PHE A 35 8.72 -3.48 -3.82
N HIS A 36 9.80 -4.24 -3.64
CA HIS A 36 9.77 -5.69 -3.79
C HIS A 36 9.80 -6.37 -2.42
N HIS A 37 8.79 -7.20 -2.16
CA HIS A 37 8.68 -7.99 -0.95
C HIS A 37 9.21 -9.42 -1.20
N PRO A 38 10.13 -9.95 -0.36
CA PRO A 38 10.73 -11.27 -0.59
C PRO A 38 9.72 -12.41 -0.75
N THR A 39 8.61 -12.34 -0.01
CA THR A 39 7.56 -13.38 -0.01
C THR A 39 6.43 -13.11 -1.00
N TYR A 40 6.10 -11.84 -1.27
CA TYR A 40 4.87 -11.46 -1.98
C TYR A 40 5.14 -10.85 -3.37
N GLY A 41 6.40 -10.67 -3.75
CA GLY A 41 6.79 -10.09 -5.03
C GLY A 41 6.63 -8.57 -5.07
N SER A 42 6.22 -8.04 -6.21
CA SER A 42 6.08 -6.59 -6.41
C SER A 42 4.87 -6.03 -5.68
N CYS A 43 5.12 -5.09 -4.77
CA CYS A 43 4.10 -4.37 -4.01
C CYS A 43 3.97 -2.93 -4.52
N HIS A 44 2.74 -2.44 -4.58
CA HIS A 44 2.41 -1.07 -5.01
C HIS A 44 1.70 -0.33 -3.88
N THR A 45 2.33 0.72 -3.37
CA THR A 45 1.77 1.60 -2.34
C THR A 45 1.20 2.84 -3.01
N PHE A 46 -0.08 3.11 -2.80
CA PHE A 46 -0.69 4.36 -3.21
C PHE A 46 -0.39 5.47 -2.19
N ASP A 47 0.22 6.54 -2.66
CA ASP A 47 0.72 7.68 -1.90
C ASP A 47 0.25 9.02 -2.51
N GLY A 48 -0.84 8.98 -3.28
CA GLY A 48 -1.36 10.14 -4.01
C GLY A 48 -2.20 11.12 -3.19
N VAL A 49 -2.29 10.93 -1.88
CA VAL A 49 -3.27 11.63 -1.02
C VAL A 49 -2.61 12.06 0.27
N SER A 50 -2.71 13.35 0.59
CA SER A 50 -2.30 13.88 1.90
C SER A 50 -3.44 13.87 2.92
N ALA A 51 -4.69 14.00 2.46
CA ALA A 51 -5.91 13.90 3.28
C ALA A 51 -7.15 13.68 2.39
N ALA A 52 -8.04 12.78 2.80
CA ALA A 52 -9.36 12.66 2.19
C ALA A 52 -10.25 13.83 2.64
N GLN A 53 -10.82 14.58 1.69
CA GLN A 53 -11.66 15.75 2.03
C GLN A 53 -13.09 15.36 2.41
N HIS A 54 -13.60 14.28 1.82
CA HIS A 54 -14.98 13.83 2.00
C HIS A 54 -15.01 12.34 2.29
N PRO A 55 -15.83 11.87 3.25
CA PRO A 55 -16.07 10.46 3.43
C PRO A 55 -16.95 9.89 2.31
N GLY A 56 -16.91 8.56 2.15
CA GLY A 56 -17.77 7.82 1.22
C GLY A 56 -17.03 7.17 0.06
N ILE A 57 -17.65 6.14 -0.51
CA ILE A 57 -17.02 5.27 -1.52
C ILE A 57 -16.62 6.02 -2.80
N THR A 58 -17.33 7.10 -3.14
CA THR A 58 -17.07 7.90 -4.35
C THR A 58 -15.86 8.83 -4.20
N HIS A 59 -15.53 9.21 -2.97
CA HIS A 59 -14.41 10.10 -2.64
C HIS A 59 -13.17 9.32 -2.17
N GLY A 60 -13.27 7.98 -2.10
CA GLY A 60 -12.17 7.09 -1.73
C GLY A 60 -11.31 6.67 -2.92
N ILE A 61 -10.41 5.74 -2.66
CA ILE A 61 -9.66 5.03 -3.69
C ILE A 61 -10.46 3.81 -4.19
N SER A 62 -10.58 3.67 -5.50
CA SER A 62 -11.16 2.52 -6.18
C SER A 62 -10.10 1.89 -7.08
N LEU A 63 -9.87 0.59 -6.92
CA LEU A 63 -8.86 -0.17 -7.64
C LEU A 63 -9.50 -1.38 -8.32
N VAL A 64 -9.13 -1.62 -9.57
CA VAL A 64 -9.33 -2.91 -10.23
C VAL A 64 -7.97 -3.56 -10.38
N LEU A 65 -7.78 -4.69 -9.71
CA LEU A 65 -6.49 -5.37 -9.61
C LEU A 65 -6.52 -6.72 -10.33
N ARG A 66 -5.39 -7.06 -10.94
CA ARG A 66 -5.17 -8.38 -11.51
C ARG A 66 -4.48 -9.27 -10.49
N ALA A 67 -5.20 -10.28 -10.01
CA ALA A 67 -4.61 -11.34 -9.18
C ALA A 67 -4.22 -12.52 -10.09
N GLU A 68 -2.92 -12.71 -10.27
CA GLU A 68 -2.37 -13.85 -11.00
C GLU A 68 -1.78 -14.87 -10.02
N ARG A 69 -1.87 -16.15 -10.36
CA ARG A 69 -1.12 -17.19 -9.65
C ARG A 69 0.28 -17.24 -10.25
N GLN A 70 1.32 -17.10 -9.44
CA GLN A 70 2.69 -17.18 -9.95
C GLN A 70 3.06 -18.64 -10.20
N HIS A 71 2.64 -19.16 -11.37
CA HIS A 71 2.82 -20.57 -11.75
C HIS A 71 4.29 -21.02 -11.81
N HIS A 72 5.23 -20.07 -11.89
CA HIS A 72 6.67 -20.35 -11.93
C HIS A 72 7.26 -20.67 -10.54
N LEU A 73 6.56 -20.36 -9.44
CA LEU A 73 7.00 -20.64 -8.06
C LEU A 73 5.87 -21.32 -7.28
N PRO A 74 5.41 -22.52 -7.69
CA PRO A 74 4.21 -23.16 -7.15
C PRO A 74 4.30 -23.52 -5.66
N LEU A 75 5.53 -23.67 -5.12
CA LEU A 75 5.76 -23.93 -3.69
C LEU A 75 5.65 -22.68 -2.82
N LEU A 76 5.88 -21.49 -3.39
CA LEU A 76 5.86 -20.21 -2.69
C LEU A 76 4.55 -19.44 -2.93
N SER A 77 3.95 -19.58 -4.12
CA SER A 77 2.68 -18.97 -4.53
C SER A 77 1.56 -20.01 -4.56
N THR A 78 1.22 -20.54 -3.38
CA THR A 78 0.20 -21.60 -3.26
C THR A 78 -1.22 -21.09 -3.53
N GLU A 79 -1.49 -19.81 -3.25
CA GLU A 79 -2.80 -19.16 -3.40
C GLU A 79 -2.75 -18.01 -4.42
N ALA A 80 -3.88 -17.76 -5.09
CA ALA A 80 -4.09 -16.56 -5.90
C ALA A 80 -4.91 -15.56 -5.09
N GLY A 81 -4.42 -14.33 -4.98
CA GLY A 81 -5.07 -13.28 -4.20
C GLY A 81 -4.24 -12.02 -4.13
N VAL A 82 -4.78 -11.01 -3.46
CA VAL A 82 -4.06 -9.75 -3.20
C VAL A 82 -3.90 -9.59 -1.70
N LYS A 83 -2.67 -9.37 -1.25
CA LYS A 83 -2.38 -8.96 0.13
C LYS A 83 -2.44 -7.43 0.20
N VAL A 84 -3.26 -6.91 1.10
CA VAL A 84 -3.47 -5.46 1.30
C VAL A 84 -3.11 -5.09 2.72
N MET A 85 -2.45 -3.94 2.89
CA MET A 85 -2.17 -3.34 4.20
C MET A 85 -2.45 -1.85 4.11
N ILE A 86 -3.08 -1.32 5.16
CA ILE A 86 -3.29 0.12 5.33
C ILE A 86 -2.26 0.56 6.37
N HIS A 87 -1.45 1.56 6.02
CA HIS A 87 -0.41 2.09 6.89
C HIS A 87 -0.24 3.58 6.68
N GLY A 88 0.37 4.27 7.64
CA GLY A 88 0.75 5.68 7.51
C GLY A 88 1.88 5.87 6.48
N HIS A 89 1.96 7.06 5.88
CA HIS A 89 2.92 7.37 4.80
C HIS A 89 4.38 7.11 5.19
N ASP A 90 4.75 7.37 6.44
CA ASP A 90 6.12 7.23 6.95
C ASP A 90 6.34 5.90 7.72
N HIS A 91 5.49 4.90 7.53
CA HIS A 91 5.61 3.58 8.16
C HIS A 91 5.98 2.50 7.15
N THR A 92 6.87 1.60 7.57
CA THR A 92 7.23 0.41 6.77
C THR A 92 6.03 -0.54 6.64
N PRO A 93 5.69 -1.01 5.43
CA PRO A 93 4.60 -1.95 5.22
C PRO A 93 5.00 -3.40 5.59
N PHE A 94 4.80 -3.77 6.85
CA PHE A 94 5.00 -5.14 7.34
C PHE A 94 3.80 -6.06 6.99
N LEU A 95 3.72 -6.46 5.72
CA LEU A 95 2.59 -7.20 5.14
C LEU A 95 2.28 -8.53 5.84
N GLU A 96 3.28 -9.21 6.38
CA GLU A 96 3.12 -10.51 7.05
C GLU A 96 2.32 -10.39 8.35
N HIS A 97 2.43 -9.26 9.04
CA HIS A 97 1.84 -9.05 10.36
C HIS A 97 0.52 -8.28 10.31
N GLN A 98 0.43 -7.25 9.45
CA GLN A 98 -0.69 -6.31 9.44
C GLN A 98 -1.52 -6.36 8.15
N GLY A 99 -1.10 -7.16 7.17
CA GLY A 99 -1.84 -7.30 5.91
C GLY A 99 -2.96 -8.34 5.97
N PHE A 100 -4.02 -8.10 5.21
CA PHE A 100 -5.13 -9.03 5.00
C PHE A 100 -5.26 -9.42 3.52
N SER A 101 -5.88 -10.57 3.24
CA SER A 101 -5.99 -11.11 1.88
C SER A 101 -7.37 -10.82 1.30
N ILE A 102 -7.41 -10.41 0.03
CA ILE A 102 -8.63 -10.26 -0.77
C ILE A 102 -8.66 -11.37 -1.82
N ARG A 103 -9.81 -12.02 -1.93
CA ARG A 103 -10.03 -13.11 -2.89
C ARG A 103 -10.17 -12.54 -4.31
N PRO A 104 -9.60 -13.20 -5.34
CA PRO A 104 -9.88 -12.84 -6.72
C PRO A 104 -11.37 -13.02 -7.08
N GLY A 105 -11.87 -12.21 -8.01
CA GLY A 105 -13.25 -12.33 -8.52
C GLY A 105 -14.33 -11.79 -7.58
N THR A 106 -13.96 -11.06 -6.53
CA THR A 106 -14.90 -10.39 -5.63
C THR A 106 -14.64 -8.89 -5.57
N GLU A 107 -15.71 -8.10 -5.45
CA GLU A 107 -15.61 -6.70 -5.05
C GLU A 107 -15.53 -6.62 -3.53
N THR A 108 -14.60 -5.84 -2.99
CA THR A 108 -14.41 -5.69 -1.54
C THR A 108 -14.31 -4.22 -1.18
N THR A 109 -15.25 -3.75 -0.36
CA THR A 109 -15.28 -2.37 0.16
C THR A 109 -14.62 -2.34 1.53
N ILE A 110 -13.59 -1.51 1.68
CA ILE A 110 -12.83 -1.38 2.93
C ILE A 110 -13.12 -0.01 3.55
N GLY A 111 -13.80 0.00 4.69
CA GLY A 111 -13.99 1.21 5.50
C GLY A 111 -12.80 1.41 6.44
N ILE A 112 -12.26 2.63 6.48
CA ILE A 112 -11.13 2.98 7.35
C ILE A 112 -11.62 3.95 8.42
N ARG A 113 -11.29 3.67 9.69
CA ARG A 113 -11.44 4.58 10.81
C ARG A 113 -10.07 4.78 11.42
N GLU A 114 -9.61 6.03 11.45
CA GLU A 114 -8.36 6.41 12.09
C GLU A 114 -8.58 6.63 13.59
N ASP A 115 -7.65 6.12 14.40
CA ASP A 115 -7.60 6.33 15.84
C ASP A 115 -6.16 6.72 16.23
N GLU A 116 -5.99 7.90 16.82
CA GLU A 116 -4.69 8.47 17.15
C GLU A 116 -4.47 8.47 18.67
N VAL A 117 -3.40 7.81 19.13
CA VAL A 117 -3.03 7.77 20.55
C VAL A 117 -1.76 8.58 20.78
N ARG A 118 -1.88 9.67 21.56
CA ARG A 118 -0.75 10.48 22.00
C ARG A 118 -0.41 10.19 23.46
N ARG A 119 0.84 9.81 23.73
CA ARG A 119 1.35 9.55 25.08
C ARG A 119 2.43 10.55 25.46
N LEU A 120 2.44 10.96 26.72
CA LEU A 120 3.53 11.74 27.28
C LEU A 120 4.73 10.83 27.55
N GLY A 121 5.93 11.32 27.25
CA GLY A 121 7.18 10.64 27.61
C GLY A 121 7.51 10.80 29.11
N ASN A 122 8.80 10.71 29.45
CA ASN A 122 9.28 10.90 30.82
C ASN A 122 8.82 12.27 31.39
N PRO A 123 8.39 12.35 32.67
CA PRO A 123 8.35 11.30 33.70
C PRO A 123 7.08 10.43 33.72
N TYR A 124 6.13 10.67 32.82
CA TYR A 124 4.82 10.02 32.86
C TYR A 124 4.79 8.63 32.23
N SER A 125 5.70 8.36 31.28
CA SER A 125 5.88 7.03 30.71
C SER A 125 7.28 6.85 30.11
N HIS A 126 7.57 5.63 29.66
CA HIS A 126 8.77 5.31 28.89
C HIS A 126 8.60 5.52 27.38
N CYS A 127 7.52 6.16 26.93
CA CYS A 127 7.30 6.47 25.51
C CYS A 127 8.41 7.38 24.97
N ARG A 128 8.97 7.03 23.82
CA ARG A 128 10.03 7.77 23.13
C ARG A 128 9.51 8.32 21.80
N LYS A 129 10.00 9.49 21.40
CA LYS A 129 9.75 10.07 20.09
C LYS A 129 10.97 9.77 19.21
N GLY A 130 10.83 8.85 18.26
CA GLY A 130 11.94 8.40 17.42
C GLY A 130 12.89 7.43 18.14
N ALA A 131 14.04 7.18 17.50
CA ALA A 131 15.07 6.26 18.00
C ALA A 131 16.09 6.90 18.96
N GLU A 132 15.89 8.17 19.35
CA GLU A 132 16.80 8.83 20.30
C GLU A 132 16.81 8.09 21.65
N GLY A 133 18.00 7.61 22.05
CA GLY A 133 18.19 6.86 23.29
C GLY A 133 17.76 5.39 23.22
N VAL A 134 17.52 4.84 22.03
CA VAL A 134 17.38 3.40 21.80
C VAL A 134 18.72 2.89 21.25
N ASP A 135 19.30 1.88 21.89
CA ASP A 135 20.55 1.23 21.44
C ASP A 135 20.28 0.24 20.30
N VAL A 136 19.56 0.70 19.27
CA VAL A 136 19.28 -0.06 18.05
C VAL A 136 19.41 0.85 16.84
N HIS A 137 20.02 0.34 15.79
CA HIS A 137 20.10 1.05 14.52
C HIS A 137 18.82 0.81 13.71
N LEU A 138 18.16 1.89 13.28
CA LEU A 138 16.99 1.79 12.40
C LEU A 138 17.45 1.35 11.00
N LEU A 139 17.08 0.13 10.62
CA LEU A 139 17.39 -0.43 9.30
C LEU A 139 16.41 0.07 8.22
N TYR A 140 15.19 0.40 8.62
CA TYR A 140 14.18 0.95 7.72
C TYR A 140 14.20 2.47 7.76
N ASN A 141 14.21 3.09 6.58
CA ASN A 141 14.08 4.54 6.45
C ASN A 141 12.61 4.96 6.64
N ALA A 142 12.12 4.79 7.87
CA ALA A 142 10.74 5.02 8.29
C ALA A 142 10.71 5.51 9.74
N SER A 143 9.54 6.00 10.17
CA SER A 143 9.30 6.36 11.56
C SER A 143 9.48 5.18 12.50
N TYR A 144 10.05 5.43 13.68
CA TYR A 144 10.24 4.40 14.70
C TYR A 144 8.90 3.81 15.14
N THR A 145 8.81 2.49 15.08
CA THR A 145 7.71 1.69 15.64
C THR A 145 8.30 0.62 16.56
N LEU A 146 7.47 0.04 17.44
CA LEU A 146 7.89 -1.04 18.35
C LEU A 146 8.05 -2.39 17.65
N GLN A 147 7.47 -2.53 16.45
CA GLN A 147 7.38 -3.78 15.71
C GLN A 147 8.74 -4.22 15.14
#